data_AF-A0A068Y6Q0-F1
#
_entry.id   AF-A0A068Y6Q0-F1
#
_cell.length_a   1.000
_cell.length_b   1.000
_cell.length_c   1.000
_cell.angle_alpha   90.00
_cell.angle_beta   90.00
_cell.angle_gamma   90.00
#
_symmetry.space_group_name_H-M   'P 1'
#
loop_
_entity.id
_entity.type
_entity.pdbx_description
1 polymer ?
#
loop_
_entity_poly.entity_id
_entity_poly.type
_entity_poly.pdbx_seq_one_letter_code
_entity_poly.pdbx_strand_id
1 'polypeptide(L)'
;MQKSGDMYPQICGYLEPKHQEIRKLSLASPLFARRKARREWVVLDAISFKLLAFHDEESASNPKKDPLYTVPLINAAFRVEPESPSTFSIFSGRKYTYQAENRNAMLAWLSCLQACRDSEGSEIKHVNYDGNEKSERWSSNLSLNHRFSDFSLLRSDSKTYSFTSLKSGVLKARFSPHEATDTTSPSLVASPVMDDTHFFPEDKPQPPSSASPSQGKTLHIGSDSGSLSEMDEVNNFMKVEFQQTLEKIERLRKVNEEMGSELHDLRIGYASLLQSCYKYKLGGALESDRYADLPISDKHKIRVGHLLEIARREDPRLPSASLISSRGGHMNTYGFQESFEKEESTMLYLASLLLDTYKLNSPPEELKIAQWNEILNSNFSLVPRQRLKELCRSGIPGGIRPEVWKELVKLGAKLFQLNMDPQHYQNLTDRVKDGQVDSSCRRQITLDVLRTFPNHVAFNRPEGFGVQKMQEVLQAFTIHNQEVGYCQGMNFIVGNASLFLDKETTFWLLVLIVERYFPQKYFNEGLIAAQADQIVLRDLIAKYCPRIAKAMQELEVDISTITLNWFIAVYVSTVPIEMSNQ
;
A
#
# COMPACT_ATOMS: atom_id res chain seq x y z
N MET A 1 -16.76 19.27 35.95
CA MET A 1 -16.25 19.59 34.60
C MET A 1 -15.41 18.41 34.13
N GLN A 2 -16.00 17.51 33.34
CA GLN A 2 -15.36 16.31 32.80
C GLN A 2 -14.46 16.72 31.62
N LYS A 3 -13.15 16.42 31.71
CA LYS A 3 -12.24 16.46 30.57
C LYS A 3 -12.57 15.31 29.63
N SER A 4 -12.72 15.62 28.35
CA SER A 4 -12.80 14.67 27.23
C SER A 4 -11.59 13.73 27.27
N GLY A 5 -11.85 12.44 27.50
CA GLY A 5 -10.82 11.40 27.61
C GLY A 5 -10.41 10.88 26.24
N ASP A 6 -9.11 10.91 25.96
CA ASP A 6 -8.49 10.24 24.82
C ASP A 6 -8.77 8.72 24.87
N MET A 7 -9.17 8.16 23.72
CA MET A 7 -9.51 6.76 23.56
C MET A 7 -8.24 5.90 23.47
N TYR A 8 -7.93 5.15 24.53
CA TYR A 8 -6.88 4.12 24.49
C TYR A 8 -7.46 2.76 24.07
N PRO A 9 -6.73 1.94 23.28
CA PRO A 9 -7.19 0.61 22.89
C PRO A 9 -7.20 -0.35 24.10
N GLN A 10 -8.36 -0.90 24.44
CA GLN A 10 -8.52 -1.93 25.48
C GLN A 10 -8.83 -3.28 24.83
N ILE A 11 -7.87 -4.22 24.87
CA ILE A 11 -8.08 -5.63 24.50
C ILE A 11 -8.20 -6.50 25.75
N CYS A 12 -9.16 -7.42 25.76
CA CYS A 12 -9.28 -8.44 26.82
C CYS A 12 -9.70 -9.80 26.24
N GLY A 13 -9.39 -10.86 26.98
CA GLY A 13 -9.79 -12.21 26.59
C GLY A 13 -9.02 -13.32 27.26
N TYR A 14 -9.41 -14.55 26.96
CA TYR A 14 -8.77 -15.74 27.51
C TYR A 14 -7.45 -16.07 26.81
N LEU A 15 -6.39 -16.16 27.59
CA LEU A 15 -5.09 -16.69 27.16
C LEU A 15 -4.70 -17.89 28.01
N GLU A 16 -4.04 -18.88 27.40
CA GLU A 16 -3.51 -20.02 28.12
C GLU A 16 -2.03 -19.76 28.46
N PRO A 17 -1.68 -19.54 29.74
CA PRO A 17 -0.29 -19.31 30.13
C PRO A 17 0.50 -20.62 30.03
N LYS A 18 1.66 -20.56 29.35
CA LYS A 18 2.60 -21.71 29.27
C LYS A 18 3.67 -21.69 30.36
N HIS A 19 3.57 -20.77 31.31
CA HIS A 19 4.48 -20.66 32.45
C HIS A 19 4.03 -21.56 33.59
N GLN A 20 4.48 -22.81 33.57
CA GLN A 20 4.47 -23.65 34.76
C GLN A 20 5.84 -24.25 34.98
N GLU A 21 6.75 -23.44 35.50
CA GLU A 21 7.73 -23.95 36.45
C GLU A 21 7.72 -23.08 37.71
N ILE A 22 7.73 -23.77 38.86
CA ILE A 22 7.90 -23.28 40.23
C ILE A 22 6.62 -22.87 40.97
N ARG A 23 5.77 -23.85 41.30
CA ARG A 23 5.29 -23.97 42.70
C ARG A 23 6.18 -25.00 43.40
N LYS A 24 6.83 -24.58 44.49
CA LYS A 24 7.68 -25.45 45.32
C LYS A 24 6.94 -26.74 45.70
N LEU A 25 7.65 -27.85 45.55
CA LEU A 25 7.27 -29.19 45.99
C LEU A 25 6.78 -29.19 47.45
N SER A 26 5.57 -29.72 47.65
CA SER A 26 5.22 -30.48 48.85
C SER A 26 5.15 -31.94 48.43
N LEU A 27 6.11 -32.73 48.89
CA LEU A 27 6.22 -34.17 48.68
C LEU A 27 5.01 -34.88 49.33
N ALA A 28 4.03 -35.27 48.51
CA ALA A 28 3.20 -36.44 48.77
C ALA A 28 2.44 -36.86 47.49
N SER A 29 2.66 -38.11 47.10
CA SER A 29 1.82 -38.95 46.21
C SER A 29 1.99 -38.79 44.69
N PRO A 30 2.55 -39.81 44.01
CA PRO A 30 2.41 -39.98 42.57
C PRO A 30 1.09 -40.72 42.32
N LEU A 31 0.13 -40.06 41.67
CA LEU A 31 -0.98 -40.62 40.89
C LEU A 31 -1.97 -39.48 40.59
N PHE A 32 -2.52 -39.46 39.37
CA PHE A 32 -3.60 -38.61 38.84
C PHE A 32 -3.25 -37.35 38.01
N ALA A 33 -3.58 -37.49 36.72
CA ALA A 33 -4.08 -36.49 35.77
C ALA A 33 -3.14 -35.41 35.24
N ARG A 34 -2.84 -35.50 33.93
CA ARG A 34 -2.50 -34.39 33.03
C ARG A 34 -3.57 -33.29 33.21
N ARG A 35 -3.32 -32.31 34.09
CA ARG A 35 -4.19 -31.14 34.26
C ARG A 35 -4.04 -30.27 33.01
N LYS A 36 -5.12 -30.10 32.24
CA LYS A 36 -5.23 -29.05 31.20
C LYS A 36 -4.82 -27.72 31.83
N ALA A 37 -3.94 -26.95 31.18
CA ALA A 37 -3.59 -25.63 31.68
C ALA A 37 -4.85 -24.76 31.69
N ARG A 38 -5.07 -24.08 32.82
CA ARG A 38 -6.29 -23.30 33.05
C ARG A 38 -6.12 -21.96 32.33
N ARG A 39 -7.05 -21.65 31.42
CA ARG A 39 -7.07 -20.34 30.74
C ARG A 39 -7.29 -19.24 31.78
N GLU A 40 -6.61 -18.11 31.59
CA GLU A 40 -6.70 -16.92 32.42
C GLU A 40 -7.35 -15.79 31.62
N TRP A 41 -8.13 -14.95 32.28
CA TRP A 41 -8.70 -13.75 31.68
C TRP A 41 -7.67 -12.63 31.74
N VAL A 42 -7.17 -12.21 30.58
CA VAL A 42 -6.12 -11.21 30.48
C VAL A 42 -6.71 -9.90 29.96
N VAL A 43 -6.30 -8.78 30.56
CA VAL A 43 -6.79 -7.44 30.24
C VAL A 43 -5.59 -6.51 30.02
N LEU A 44 -5.58 -5.79 28.91
CA LEU A 44 -4.63 -4.71 28.65
C LEU A 44 -5.14 -3.42 29.33
N ASP A 45 -4.44 -2.99 30.39
CA ASP A 45 -4.58 -1.65 30.95
C ASP A 45 -3.62 -0.70 30.23
N ALA A 46 -4.15 -0.06 29.19
CA ALA A 46 -3.40 0.88 28.36
C ALA A 46 -3.09 2.21 29.07
N ILE A 47 -3.77 2.54 30.17
CA ILE A 47 -3.51 3.76 30.97
C ILE A 47 -2.28 3.55 31.84
N SER A 48 -2.18 2.37 32.47
CA SER A 48 -1.05 2.04 33.35
C SER A 48 0.09 1.28 32.66
N PHE A 49 0.01 1.08 31.33
CA PHE A 49 0.95 0.29 30.52
C PHE A 49 1.22 -1.11 31.10
N LYS A 50 0.15 -1.79 31.52
CA LYS A 50 0.21 -3.08 32.22
C LYS A 50 -0.75 -4.11 31.63
N LEU A 51 -0.32 -5.36 31.61
CA LEU A 51 -1.17 -6.51 31.36
C LEU A 51 -1.60 -7.12 32.71
N LEU A 52 -2.90 -7.26 32.92
CA LEU A 52 -3.48 -7.78 34.16
C LEU A 52 -4.12 -9.15 33.91
N ALA A 53 -3.72 -10.18 34.65
CA ALA A 53 -4.27 -11.52 34.52
C ALA A 53 -5.20 -11.87 35.69
N PHE A 54 -6.37 -12.43 35.41
CA PHE A 54 -7.39 -12.84 36.38
C PHE A 54 -7.82 -14.30 36.15
N HIS A 55 -8.44 -14.92 37.16
CA HIS A 55 -8.97 -16.28 37.01
C HIS A 55 -10.13 -16.38 36.01
N ASP A 56 -10.94 -15.32 35.92
CA ASP A 56 -12.15 -15.23 35.09
C ASP A 56 -12.53 -13.76 34.85
N GLU A 57 -13.43 -13.55 33.91
CA GLU A 57 -13.96 -12.24 33.51
C GLU A 57 -14.67 -11.49 34.66
N GLU A 58 -15.37 -12.24 35.52
CA GLU A 58 -16.11 -11.68 36.65
C GLU A 58 -15.16 -11.11 37.72
N SER A 59 -14.01 -11.77 37.92
CA SER A 59 -12.96 -11.28 38.81
C SER A 59 -12.26 -10.04 38.27
N ALA A 60 -12.11 -9.91 36.96
CA ALA A 60 -11.56 -8.71 36.32
C ALA A 60 -12.51 -7.51 36.39
N SER A 61 -13.81 -7.76 36.47
CA SER A 61 -14.85 -6.73 36.55
C SER A 61 -15.09 -6.23 37.98
N ASN A 62 -14.51 -6.88 38.99
CA ASN A 62 -14.68 -6.51 40.40
C ASN A 62 -13.48 -5.65 40.88
N PRO A 63 -13.67 -4.35 41.17
CA PRO A 63 -12.58 -3.46 41.56
C PRO A 63 -11.94 -3.78 42.92
N LYS A 64 -12.50 -4.74 43.69
CA LYS A 64 -11.92 -5.22 44.96
C LYS A 64 -11.04 -6.46 44.81
N LYS A 65 -10.92 -7.05 43.62
CA LYS A 65 -10.09 -8.24 43.39
C LYS A 65 -8.78 -7.84 42.70
N ASP A 66 -7.67 -8.20 43.32
CA ASP A 66 -6.34 -8.01 42.75
C ASP A 66 -6.08 -9.01 41.60
N PRO A 67 -5.28 -8.63 40.58
CA PRO A 67 -4.86 -9.53 39.52
C PRO A 67 -3.93 -10.62 40.06
N LEU A 68 -3.94 -11.79 39.42
CA LEU A 68 -3.05 -12.92 39.71
C LEU A 68 -1.58 -12.54 39.56
N TYR A 69 -1.30 -11.78 38.53
CA TYR A 69 0.00 -11.16 38.27
C TYR A 69 -0.19 -10.02 37.27
N THR A 70 0.84 -9.18 37.20
CA THR A 70 0.89 -8.02 36.32
C THR A 70 2.16 -8.05 35.49
N VAL A 71 2.03 -7.83 34.17
CA VAL A 71 3.17 -7.72 33.26
C VAL A 71 3.32 -6.24 32.86
N PRO A 72 4.39 -5.55 33.28
CA PRO A 72 4.65 -4.19 32.82
C PRO A 72 5.01 -4.24 31.32
N LEU A 73 4.49 -3.32 30.52
CA LEU A 73 4.75 -3.26 29.07
C LEU A 73 5.85 -2.26 28.72
N ILE A 74 6.24 -1.40 29.65
CA ILE A 74 7.35 -0.46 29.51
C ILE A 74 8.63 -1.26 29.22
N ASN A 75 9.27 -0.97 28.09
CA ASN A 75 10.44 -1.69 27.56
C ASN A 75 10.23 -3.20 27.30
N ALA A 76 8.98 -3.66 27.18
CA ALA A 76 8.71 -5.06 26.88
C ALA A 76 9.03 -5.40 25.42
N ALA A 77 9.64 -6.57 25.20
CA ALA A 77 9.83 -7.15 23.87
C ALA A 77 8.82 -8.27 23.63
N PHE A 78 8.26 -8.33 22.41
CA PHE A 78 7.28 -9.33 22.03
C PHE A 78 7.86 -10.27 20.97
N ARG A 79 7.61 -11.59 21.09
CA ARG A 79 8.11 -12.59 20.16
C ARG A 79 7.03 -13.62 19.81
N VAL A 80 6.89 -13.95 18.53
CA VAL A 80 6.10 -15.10 18.08
C VAL A 80 6.96 -16.36 18.20
N GLU A 81 6.42 -17.43 18.79
CA GLU A 81 7.13 -18.70 18.92
C GLU A 81 6.95 -19.54 17.63
N PRO A 82 8.03 -19.88 16.90
CA PRO A 82 7.93 -20.56 15.60
C PRO A 82 7.38 -21.99 15.70
N GLU A 83 7.49 -22.62 16.88
CA GLU A 83 7.03 -23.99 17.13
C GLU A 83 5.51 -24.11 17.33
N SER A 84 4.78 -22.99 17.52
CA SER A 84 3.33 -23.01 17.70
C SER A 84 2.67 -21.76 17.11
N PRO A 85 1.82 -21.91 16.06
CA PRO A 85 1.32 -20.78 15.25
C PRO A 85 0.34 -19.84 15.98
N SER A 86 -0.02 -20.11 17.24
CA SER A 86 -0.85 -19.25 18.09
C SER A 86 -0.20 -18.91 19.43
N THR A 87 1.11 -19.13 19.58
CA THR A 87 1.85 -18.85 20.82
C THR A 87 2.76 -17.62 20.65
N PHE A 88 2.70 -16.71 21.62
CA PHE A 88 3.57 -15.54 21.69
C PHE A 88 4.15 -15.37 23.09
N SER A 89 5.27 -14.65 23.18
CA SER A 89 5.97 -14.37 24.42
C SER A 89 6.19 -12.86 24.61
N ILE A 90 6.04 -12.40 25.85
CA ILE A 90 6.31 -11.05 26.33
C ILE A 90 7.53 -11.11 27.25
N PHE A 91 8.56 -10.33 26.97
CA PHE A 91 9.76 -10.23 27.78
C PHE A 91 9.75 -8.89 28.51
N SER A 92 9.46 -8.92 29.81
CA SER A 92 9.42 -7.74 30.68
C SER A 92 10.06 -8.07 32.03
N GLY A 93 11.39 -8.02 32.08
CA GLY A 93 12.23 -8.56 33.16
C GLY A 93 12.22 -10.09 33.28
N ARG A 94 11.10 -10.75 32.91
CA ARG A 94 10.90 -12.19 32.81
C ARG A 94 10.13 -12.52 31.52
N LYS A 95 10.25 -13.76 31.05
CA LYS A 95 9.49 -14.27 29.90
C LYS A 95 8.09 -14.67 30.37
N TYR A 96 7.06 -14.11 29.75
CA TYR A 96 5.66 -14.53 29.83
C TYR A 96 5.27 -15.08 28.44
N THR A 97 4.44 -16.10 28.35
CA THR A 97 4.22 -16.91 27.14
C THR A 97 2.78 -17.36 27.20
N TYR A 98 2.07 -16.98 26.17
CA TYR A 98 0.64 -17.13 26.05
C TYR A 98 0.33 -17.88 24.79
N GLN A 99 -0.59 -18.83 24.88
CA GLN A 99 -1.23 -19.42 23.73
C GLN A 99 -2.61 -18.78 23.55
N ALA A 100 -2.80 -18.13 22.41
CA ALA A 100 -4.09 -17.63 21.95
C ALA A 100 -4.89 -18.76 21.28
N GLU A 101 -6.19 -18.53 21.12
CA GLU A 101 -7.11 -19.49 20.52
C GLU A 101 -6.74 -19.87 19.07
N ASN A 102 -6.29 -18.90 18.28
CA ASN A 102 -5.85 -19.09 16.92
C ASN A 102 -4.80 -18.02 16.55
N ARG A 103 -4.20 -18.15 15.36
CA ARG A 103 -3.16 -17.23 14.87
C ARG A 103 -3.66 -15.78 14.76
N ASN A 104 -4.91 -15.57 14.36
CA ASN A 104 -5.48 -14.23 14.22
C ASN A 104 -5.66 -13.54 15.59
N ALA A 105 -6.13 -14.28 16.60
CA ALA A 105 -6.22 -13.80 17.97
C ALA A 105 -4.84 -13.43 18.52
N MET A 106 -3.82 -14.26 18.27
CA MET A 106 -2.42 -13.94 18.65
C MET A 106 -1.93 -12.63 18.01
N LEU A 107 -2.19 -12.45 16.71
CA LEU A 107 -1.78 -11.23 16.00
C LEU A 107 -2.52 -9.98 16.51
N ALA A 108 -3.81 -10.10 16.83
CA ALA A 108 -4.58 -9.02 17.46
C ALA A 108 -4.00 -8.61 18.81
N TRP A 109 -3.67 -9.59 19.67
CA TRP A 109 -2.97 -9.34 20.93
C TRP A 109 -1.63 -8.63 20.74
N LEU A 110 -0.78 -9.11 19.82
CA LEU A 110 0.52 -8.49 19.56
C LEU A 110 0.41 -7.06 19.03
N SER A 111 -0.54 -6.79 18.13
CA SER A 111 -0.78 -5.45 17.59
C SER A 111 -1.19 -4.46 18.69
N CYS A 112 -2.15 -4.84 19.55
CA CYS A 112 -2.58 -3.98 20.66
C CYS A 112 -1.47 -3.74 21.69
N LEU A 113 -0.68 -4.78 22.02
CA LEU A 113 0.45 -4.65 22.94
C LEU A 113 1.57 -3.75 22.38
N GLN A 114 1.86 -3.86 21.08
CA GLN A 114 2.81 -2.98 20.38
C GLN A 114 2.32 -1.54 20.36
N ALA A 115 1.07 -1.30 19.98
CA ALA A 115 0.48 0.04 19.95
C ALA A 115 0.50 0.71 21.34
N CYS A 116 0.18 -0.05 22.39
CA CYS A 116 0.23 0.44 23.78
C CYS A 116 1.66 0.72 24.25
N ARG A 117 2.67 -0.07 23.87
CA ARG A 117 4.07 0.24 24.20
C ARG A 117 4.56 1.48 23.46
N ASP A 118 4.22 1.61 22.19
CA ASP A 118 4.76 2.65 21.32
C ASP A 118 4.10 4.03 21.56
N SER A 119 2.92 4.09 22.20
CA SER A 119 2.27 5.36 22.57
C SER A 119 3.03 6.17 23.63
N GLU A 120 3.82 5.53 24.50
CA GLU A 120 4.69 6.22 25.47
C GLU A 120 5.83 6.99 24.77
N GLY A 121 6.31 6.47 23.64
CA GLY A 121 7.39 7.10 22.87
C GLY A 121 7.02 8.46 22.25
N SER A 122 5.71 8.76 22.16
CA SER A 122 5.20 10.01 21.59
C SER A 122 5.03 11.13 22.63
N GLU A 123 4.84 10.81 23.92
CA GLU A 123 4.61 11.80 24.98
C GLU A 123 5.91 12.47 25.51
N ILE A 124 7.10 12.02 25.10
CA ILE A 124 8.38 12.55 25.61
C ILE A 124 8.93 13.75 24.79
N LYS A 125 8.21 14.28 23.79
CA LYS A 125 8.71 15.43 22.97
C LYS A 125 8.15 16.82 23.32
N HIS A 126 7.49 16.98 24.46
CA HIS A 126 7.07 18.30 24.94
C HIS A 126 7.51 18.58 26.39
N VAL A 127 8.82 18.68 26.64
CA VAL A 127 9.35 19.40 27.81
C VAL A 127 10.66 20.12 27.44
N ASN A 128 10.57 21.46 27.46
CA ASN A 128 11.59 22.51 27.61
C ASN A 128 13.03 22.30 27.09
N TYR A 129 13.39 23.12 26.10
CA TYR A 129 14.76 23.55 25.87
C TYR A 129 15.20 24.45 27.03
N ASP A 130 16.16 23.99 27.82
CA ASP A 130 17.15 24.87 28.46
C ASP A 130 18.49 24.13 28.54
N GLY A 131 19.57 24.88 28.39
CA GLY A 131 20.85 24.39 27.89
C GLY A 131 21.70 23.52 28.81
N ASN A 132 22.73 22.98 28.15
CA ASN A 132 24.08 22.67 28.63
C ASN A 132 24.48 21.18 28.86
N GLU A 133 25.51 20.81 28.08
CA GLU A 133 26.57 19.79 28.22
C GLU A 133 26.31 18.30 28.55
N LYS A 134 26.74 17.48 27.56
CA LYS A 134 27.63 16.30 27.62
C LYS A 134 27.34 15.15 28.59
N SER A 135 26.89 14.03 28.02
CA SER A 135 27.42 12.70 28.34
C SER A 135 27.15 11.71 27.20
N GLU A 136 28.19 11.43 26.40
CA GLU A 136 28.23 10.35 25.42
C GLU A 136 28.66 9.03 26.10
N ARG A 137 27.82 7.98 26.07
CA ARG A 137 28.14 6.62 25.55
C ARG A 137 27.14 5.55 26.00
N TRP A 138 26.82 4.68 25.03
CA TRP A 138 26.17 3.36 25.07
C TRP A 138 24.63 3.42 25.19
N SER A 139 23.86 3.17 24.13
CA SER A 139 23.78 1.84 23.51
C SER A 139 23.26 1.89 22.06
N SER A 140 23.94 1.09 21.26
CA SER A 140 23.75 0.76 19.84
C SER A 140 22.38 0.19 19.49
N ASN A 141 21.72 0.89 18.56
CA ASN A 141 21.10 0.39 17.32
C ASN A 141 20.65 -1.09 17.28
N LEU A 142 19.34 -1.26 17.43
CA LEU A 142 18.54 -2.23 16.68
C LEU A 142 17.38 -1.48 16.03
N SER A 143 17.71 -0.59 15.09
CA SER A 143 16.73 0.09 14.24
C SER A 143 16.31 -0.84 13.10
N LEU A 144 15.37 -1.74 13.40
CA LEU A 144 14.51 -2.34 12.39
C LEU A 144 13.42 -1.31 12.04
N ASN A 145 13.81 -0.27 11.30
CA ASN A 145 12.87 0.73 10.80
C ASN A 145 12.51 0.44 9.34
N HIS A 146 11.21 0.40 9.12
CA HIS A 146 10.47 0.46 7.85
C HIS A 146 10.38 -0.82 7.01
N ARG A 147 9.35 -1.63 7.33
CA ARG A 147 8.44 -2.29 6.37
C ARG A 147 7.29 -3.00 7.11
N PHE A 148 6.50 -2.27 7.89
CA PHE A 148 5.19 -2.73 8.39
C PHE A 148 4.32 -1.52 8.68
N SER A 149 3.96 -0.79 7.62
CA SER A 149 2.99 0.30 7.67
C SER A 149 1.90 0.02 6.65
N ASP A 150 1.19 -1.11 6.80
CA ASP A 150 0.03 -1.48 5.97
C ASP A 150 -0.96 -2.36 6.77
N PHE A 151 -1.22 -1.98 8.02
CA PHE A 151 -2.38 -2.45 8.77
C PHE A 151 -2.98 -1.29 9.56
N SER A 152 -3.41 -0.25 8.84
CA SER A 152 -4.36 0.72 9.35
C SER A 152 -5.77 0.10 9.31
N LEU A 153 -6.03 -0.86 10.19
CA LEU A 153 -7.39 -1.33 10.44
C LEU A 153 -8.10 -0.29 11.33
N LEU A 154 -9.12 0.36 10.75
CA LEU A 154 -10.30 0.89 11.41
C LEU A 154 -10.05 1.88 12.57
N ARG A 155 -9.90 3.17 12.26
CA ARG A 155 -10.46 4.21 13.14
C ARG A 155 -11.95 4.33 12.83
N SER A 156 -12.77 3.64 13.62
CA SER A 156 -14.18 4.05 13.78
C SER A 156 -14.29 4.85 15.07
N ASP A 157 -14.79 6.07 14.97
CA ASP A 157 -15.25 6.86 16.12
C ASP A 157 -16.49 6.18 16.71
N SER A 158 -16.31 5.16 17.54
CA SER A 158 -17.36 4.65 18.43
C SER A 158 -16.77 3.82 19.56
N LYS A 159 -17.27 4.05 20.78
CA LYS A 159 -16.91 3.36 22.03
C LYS A 159 -17.27 1.87 21.96
N THR A 160 -16.44 1.03 21.33
CA THR A 160 -16.68 -0.42 21.24
C THR A 160 -15.45 -1.24 21.66
N TYR A 161 -15.67 -2.07 22.67
CA TYR A 161 -14.71 -3.02 23.22
C TYR A 161 -14.50 -4.20 22.25
N SER A 162 -13.26 -4.70 22.14
CA SER A 162 -12.94 -5.93 21.39
C SER A 162 -12.79 -7.11 22.36
N PHE A 163 -13.70 -8.07 22.26
CA PHE A 163 -13.70 -9.32 23.03
C PHE A 163 -13.24 -10.50 22.18
N THR A 164 -12.49 -11.44 22.78
CA THR A 164 -12.24 -12.77 22.23
C THR A 164 -12.94 -13.83 23.10
N SER A 165 -14.02 -14.44 22.61
CA SER A 165 -14.67 -15.56 23.32
C SER A 165 -15.27 -16.64 22.40
N LEU A 166 -14.52 -17.74 22.26
CA LEU A 166 -14.85 -19.16 22.48
C LEU A 166 -16.12 -19.86 21.93
N LYS A 167 -17.14 -19.22 21.35
CA LYS A 167 -18.31 -19.99 20.84
C LYS A 167 -18.95 -19.58 19.51
N SER A 168 -18.48 -18.56 18.80
CA SER A 168 -19.12 -18.22 17.51
C SER A 168 -18.24 -17.63 16.41
N GLY A 169 -16.95 -17.35 16.62
CA GLY A 169 -16.08 -16.87 15.52
C GLY A 169 -16.60 -15.66 14.73
N VAL A 170 -17.46 -14.83 15.34
CA VAL A 170 -18.07 -13.63 14.76
C VAL A 170 -17.92 -12.49 15.76
N LEU A 171 -17.40 -11.35 15.30
CA LEU A 171 -17.39 -10.08 16.00
C LEU A 171 -18.85 -9.65 16.25
N LYS A 172 -19.27 -9.57 17.51
CA LYS A 172 -20.58 -9.02 17.89
C LYS A 172 -20.43 -7.88 18.88
N ALA A 173 -20.99 -6.72 18.54
CA ALA A 173 -21.19 -5.60 19.45
C ALA A 173 -22.25 -5.97 20.50
N ARG A 174 -22.01 -5.66 21.79
CA ARG A 174 -23.04 -5.70 22.84
C ARG A 174 -23.59 -4.30 23.09
N PHE A 175 -24.91 -4.17 23.00
CA PHE A 175 -25.68 -3.06 23.56
C PHE A 175 -25.78 -3.22 25.09
N SER A 176 -25.75 -2.11 25.82
CA SER A 176 -26.06 -2.05 27.26
C SER A 176 -27.57 -2.22 27.48
N PRO A 177 -28.02 -2.87 28.57
CA PRO A 177 -29.41 -3.27 28.75
C PRO A 177 -30.24 -2.15 29.39
N HIS A 178 -31.21 -1.62 28.68
CA HIS A 178 -32.47 -1.17 29.25
C HIS A 178 -33.59 -1.48 28.25
N GLU A 179 -34.69 -2.00 28.79
CA GLU A 179 -35.95 -2.34 28.14
C GLU A 179 -36.02 -3.75 27.50
N ALA A 180 -36.42 -4.69 28.35
CA ALA A 180 -37.05 -5.94 27.96
C ALA A 180 -38.57 -5.74 27.90
N THR A 181 -39.20 -6.31 26.86
CA THR A 181 -40.54 -6.94 26.74
C THR A 181 -40.78 -7.04 25.23
N ASP A 182 -41.27 -8.09 24.60
CA ASP A 182 -41.92 -9.32 25.00
C ASP A 182 -41.96 -10.24 23.75
N THR A 183 -42.05 -11.56 23.95
CA THR A 183 -42.75 -12.59 23.13
C THR A 183 -42.64 -12.53 21.58
N THR A 184 -42.33 -13.56 20.78
CA THR A 184 -42.66 -14.99 20.82
C THR A 184 -42.04 -15.64 19.56
N SER A 185 -41.58 -16.89 19.67
CA SER A 185 -41.20 -17.74 18.52
C SER A 185 -42.43 -18.09 17.65
N PRO A 186 -42.25 -18.47 16.36
CA PRO A 186 -42.43 -19.89 16.08
C PRO A 186 -41.48 -20.51 15.02
N SER A 187 -41.57 -21.84 15.04
CA SER A 187 -40.92 -22.95 14.35
C SER A 187 -40.82 -22.95 12.82
N LEU A 188 -39.68 -23.51 12.36
CA LEU A 188 -39.47 -24.53 11.31
C LEU A 188 -40.60 -24.80 10.29
N VAL A 189 -40.29 -24.62 9.00
CA VAL A 189 -40.72 -25.51 7.91
C VAL A 189 -39.56 -25.65 6.88
N ALA A 190 -39.33 -26.88 6.46
CA ALA A 190 -38.31 -27.30 5.50
C ALA A 190 -38.76 -27.15 4.02
N SER A 191 -37.81 -26.76 3.14
CA SER A 191 -37.55 -27.18 1.73
C SER A 191 -38.71 -27.23 0.69
N PRO A 192 -38.47 -27.14 -0.65
CA PRO A 192 -37.25 -27.54 -1.37
C PRO A 192 -36.79 -26.69 -2.59
N VAL A 193 -35.59 -27.07 -3.05
CA VAL A 193 -34.96 -26.99 -4.38
C VAL A 193 -35.90 -26.76 -5.57
N MET A 194 -35.55 -25.80 -6.43
CA MET A 194 -35.70 -25.93 -7.89
C MET A 194 -34.55 -25.23 -8.63
N ASP A 195 -33.99 -25.99 -9.57
CA ASP A 195 -33.07 -25.62 -10.64
C ASP A 195 -33.88 -24.99 -11.80
N ASP A 196 -33.24 -24.12 -12.58
CA ASP A 196 -33.39 -23.94 -14.04
C ASP A 196 -33.20 -22.48 -14.53
N THR A 197 -32.04 -22.31 -15.15
CA THR A 197 -31.74 -21.61 -16.40
C THR A 197 -32.87 -20.90 -17.18
N HIS A 198 -32.64 -19.61 -17.48
CA HIS A 198 -32.67 -18.94 -18.81
C HIS A 198 -33.36 -17.56 -18.87
N PHE A 199 -32.66 -16.64 -19.55
CA PHE A 199 -33.13 -15.53 -20.39
C PHE A 199 -33.69 -14.25 -19.73
N PHE A 200 -32.89 -13.18 -19.80
CA PHE A 200 -33.36 -11.78 -19.78
C PHE A 200 -33.02 -11.12 -21.13
N PRO A 201 -33.97 -10.42 -21.78
CA PRO A 201 -33.65 -9.28 -22.62
C PRO A 201 -33.91 -7.96 -21.88
N GLU A 202 -33.11 -6.98 -22.27
CA GLU A 202 -33.08 -5.59 -21.85
C GLU A 202 -34.41 -4.87 -22.08
N ASP A 203 -34.78 -3.93 -21.19
CA ASP A 203 -35.34 -2.65 -21.64
C ASP A 203 -35.27 -1.56 -20.54
N LYS A 204 -34.83 -0.37 -20.95
CA LYS A 204 -34.74 0.88 -20.17
C LYS A 204 -36.10 1.59 -20.17
N PRO A 205 -36.48 2.32 -19.09
CA PRO A 205 -37.54 3.33 -19.20
C PRO A 205 -36.97 4.77 -19.27
N GLN A 206 -37.40 5.51 -20.30
CA GLN A 206 -37.40 6.98 -20.34
C GLN A 206 -38.66 7.56 -19.65
N PRO A 207 -38.65 8.83 -19.18
CA PRO A 207 -39.75 9.42 -18.42
C PRO A 207 -40.77 10.15 -19.32
N PRO A 208 -42.06 10.28 -18.91
CA PRO A 208 -42.98 11.19 -19.60
C PRO A 208 -43.06 12.56 -18.94
N SER A 209 -43.10 13.58 -19.80
CA SER A 209 -43.31 15.00 -19.55
C SER A 209 -44.78 15.41 -19.58
N SER A 210 -45.15 16.30 -18.65
CA SER A 210 -46.09 17.44 -18.74
C SER A 210 -47.36 17.39 -19.62
N ALA A 211 -48.53 17.60 -19.01
CA ALA A 211 -49.65 18.34 -19.59
C ALA A 211 -50.50 19.03 -18.50
N SER A 212 -50.84 20.31 -18.74
CA SER A 212 -51.66 21.20 -17.89
C SER A 212 -52.99 21.56 -18.62
N PRO A 213 -53.89 22.46 -18.12
CA PRO A 213 -55.19 22.08 -17.56
C PRO A 213 -56.43 22.76 -18.24
N SER A 214 -57.64 22.26 -17.95
CA SER A 214 -58.99 22.93 -17.99
C SER A 214 -60.06 21.83 -18.15
N GLN A 215 -61.30 21.87 -17.63
CA GLN A 215 -62.15 22.88 -17.01
C GLN A 215 -63.29 22.15 -16.26
N GLY A 216 -63.64 22.66 -15.07
CA GLY A 216 -64.97 22.71 -14.42
C GLY A 216 -65.95 21.53 -14.45
N LYS A 217 -66.29 21.04 -13.24
CA LYS A 217 -67.70 20.95 -12.79
C LYS A 217 -67.77 20.82 -11.25
N THR A 218 -68.35 21.82 -10.64
CA THR A 218 -68.68 21.93 -9.21
C THR A 218 -69.83 20.98 -8.87
N LEU A 219 -69.64 20.09 -7.89
CA LEU A 219 -70.71 19.36 -7.22
C LEU A 219 -70.55 19.57 -5.72
N HIS A 220 -71.53 20.26 -5.15
CA HIS A 220 -71.72 20.42 -3.71
C HIS A 220 -71.98 19.05 -3.08
N ILE A 221 -71.10 18.63 -2.18
CA ILE A 221 -71.42 17.64 -1.15
C ILE A 221 -71.10 18.28 0.19
N GLY A 222 -72.04 18.10 1.13
CA GLY A 222 -72.06 18.72 2.43
C GLY A 222 -70.80 18.47 3.24
N SER A 223 -70.60 19.38 4.18
CA SER A 223 -69.62 19.33 5.26
C SER A 223 -69.58 17.95 5.93
N ASP A 224 -68.57 17.16 5.57
CA ASP A 224 -68.11 16.05 6.39
C ASP A 224 -66.68 16.37 6.81
N SER A 225 -66.53 16.89 8.02
CA SER A 225 -65.24 17.24 8.62
C SER A 225 -64.42 16.01 9.05
N GLY A 226 -64.91 14.80 8.73
CA GLY A 226 -64.25 13.53 9.01
C GLY A 226 -63.30 13.01 7.92
N SER A 227 -63.49 13.34 6.63
CA SER A 227 -62.70 12.70 5.55
C SER A 227 -61.35 13.37 5.25
N LEU A 228 -61.14 14.62 5.69
CA LEU A 228 -59.84 15.30 5.58
C LEU A 228 -58.81 14.72 6.57
N SER A 229 -59.27 14.33 7.76
CA SER A 229 -58.43 13.66 8.78
C SER A 229 -57.94 12.31 8.28
N GLU A 230 -58.81 11.50 7.69
CA GLU A 230 -58.46 10.18 7.16
C GLU A 230 -57.51 10.29 5.96
N MET A 231 -57.72 11.27 5.07
CA MET A 231 -56.84 11.49 3.92
C MET A 231 -55.45 11.98 4.35
N ASP A 232 -55.37 12.85 5.36
CA ASP A 232 -54.12 13.32 5.96
C ASP A 232 -53.41 12.20 6.72
N GLU A 233 -54.14 11.34 7.44
CA GLU A 233 -53.61 10.15 8.12
C GLU A 233 -53.03 9.13 7.15
N VAL A 234 -53.72 8.84 6.03
CA VAL A 234 -53.24 7.97 4.96
C VAL A 234 -52.00 8.56 4.29
N ASN A 235 -51.98 9.88 4.04
CA ASN A 235 -50.79 10.56 3.50
C ASN A 235 -49.61 10.51 4.48
N ASN A 236 -49.86 10.68 5.77
CA ASN A 236 -48.83 10.60 6.80
C ASN A 236 -48.31 9.17 6.94
N PHE A 237 -49.18 8.17 6.86
CA PHE A 237 -48.80 6.75 6.86
C PHE A 237 -47.92 6.41 5.65
N MET A 238 -48.32 6.80 4.44
CA MET A 238 -47.50 6.61 3.23
C MET A 238 -46.16 7.34 3.33
N LYS A 239 -46.13 8.53 3.92
CA LYS A 239 -44.89 9.29 4.16
C LYS A 239 -43.96 8.58 5.14
N VAL A 240 -44.50 8.00 6.21
CA VAL A 240 -43.73 7.20 7.17
C VAL A 240 -43.21 5.91 6.52
N GLU A 241 -44.03 5.21 5.75
CA GLU A 241 -43.64 3.98 5.04
C GLU A 241 -42.57 4.25 3.97
N PHE A 242 -42.70 5.37 3.23
CA PHE A 242 -41.68 5.85 2.29
C PHE A 242 -40.37 6.19 3.00
N GLN A 243 -40.45 6.89 4.14
CA GLN A 243 -39.27 7.22 4.96
C GLN A 243 -38.56 5.96 5.48
N GLN A 244 -39.32 4.97 5.98
CA GLN A 244 -38.77 3.68 6.41
C GLN A 244 -38.12 2.92 5.24
N THR A 245 -38.71 2.99 4.05
CA THR A 245 -38.15 2.38 2.85
C THR A 245 -36.83 3.05 2.45
N LEU A 246 -36.75 4.39 2.48
CA LEU A 246 -35.52 5.13 2.24
C LEU A 246 -34.42 4.79 3.26
N GLU A 247 -34.76 4.73 4.54
CA GLU A 247 -33.82 4.33 5.60
C GLU A 247 -33.34 2.89 5.44
N LYS A 248 -34.19 1.99 4.93
CA LYS A 248 -33.80 0.60 4.62
C LYS A 248 -32.87 0.55 3.42
N ILE A 249 -33.16 1.31 2.36
CA ILE A 249 -32.30 1.41 1.18
C ILE A 249 -30.92 1.95 1.56
N GLU A 250 -30.88 3.01 2.38
CA GLU A 250 -29.62 3.60 2.84
C GLU A 250 -28.81 2.63 3.71
N ARG A 251 -29.48 1.89 4.61
CA ARG A 251 -28.83 0.82 5.39
C ARG A 251 -28.25 -0.28 4.50
N LEU A 252 -29.02 -0.75 3.50
CA LEU A 252 -28.55 -1.78 2.57
C LEU A 252 -27.38 -1.28 1.72
N ARG A 253 -27.43 -0.01 1.27
CA ARG A 253 -26.34 0.63 0.54
C ARG A 253 -25.05 0.63 1.36
N LYS A 254 -25.12 1.07 2.62
CA LYS A 254 -23.97 1.10 3.52
C LYS A 254 -23.38 -0.30 3.74
N VAL A 255 -24.22 -1.31 3.98
CA VAL A 255 -23.76 -2.70 4.13
C VAL A 255 -23.10 -3.21 2.84
N ASN A 256 -23.63 -2.84 1.67
CA ASN A 256 -23.05 -3.23 0.39
C ASN A 256 -21.69 -2.55 0.12
N GLU A 257 -21.54 -1.28 0.52
CA GLU A 257 -20.26 -0.55 0.47
C GLU A 257 -19.21 -1.19 1.42
N GLU A 258 -19.61 -1.53 2.65
CA GLU A 258 -18.74 -2.24 3.62
C GLU A 258 -18.29 -3.61 3.08
N MET A 259 -19.22 -4.41 2.54
CA MET A 259 -18.89 -5.69 1.91
C MET A 259 -17.98 -5.53 0.69
N GLY A 260 -18.19 -4.48 -0.11
CA GLY A 260 -17.35 -4.15 -1.24
C GLY A 260 -15.91 -3.84 -0.83
N SER A 261 -15.74 -3.07 0.25
CA SER A 261 -14.42 -2.76 0.84
C SER A 261 -13.74 -4.03 1.35
N GLU A 262 -14.44 -4.88 2.11
CA GLU A 262 -13.87 -6.13 2.62
C GLU A 262 -13.46 -7.06 1.47
N LEU A 263 -14.28 -7.16 0.42
CA LEU A 263 -13.96 -7.94 -0.76
C LEU A 263 -12.71 -7.39 -1.50
N HIS A 264 -12.55 -6.07 -1.56
CA HIS A 264 -11.37 -5.43 -2.15
C HIS A 264 -10.10 -5.76 -1.35
N ASP A 265 -10.15 -5.64 -0.02
CA ASP A 265 -9.02 -6.00 0.87
C ASP A 265 -8.65 -7.48 0.73
N LEU A 266 -9.64 -8.37 0.62
CA LEU A 266 -9.42 -9.78 0.36
C LEU A 266 -8.79 -10.04 -1.01
N ARG A 267 -9.13 -9.26 -2.05
CA ARG A 267 -8.48 -9.36 -3.37
C ARG A 267 -7.00 -8.96 -3.29
N ILE A 268 -6.68 -7.87 -2.61
CA ILE A 268 -5.28 -7.44 -2.36
C ILE A 268 -4.54 -8.54 -1.59
N GLY A 269 -5.12 -9.03 -0.48
CA GLY A 269 -4.51 -10.07 0.33
C GLY A 269 -4.25 -11.36 -0.45
N TYR A 270 -5.21 -11.77 -1.29
CA TYR A 270 -5.06 -12.94 -2.14
C TYR A 270 -3.99 -12.77 -3.22
N ALA A 271 -3.99 -11.63 -3.94
CA ALA A 271 -2.98 -11.34 -4.97
C ALA A 271 -1.57 -11.25 -4.36
N SER A 272 -1.45 -10.62 -3.18
CA SER A 272 -0.18 -10.55 -2.43
C SER A 272 0.29 -11.93 -1.98
N LEU A 273 -0.60 -12.78 -1.48
CA LEU A 273 -0.27 -14.15 -1.11
C LEU A 273 0.22 -14.93 -2.34
N LEU A 274 -0.48 -14.84 -3.46
CA LEU A 274 -0.06 -15.46 -4.72
C LEU A 274 1.32 -14.99 -5.13
N GLN A 275 1.58 -13.68 -5.16
CA GLN A 275 2.89 -13.11 -5.49
C GLN A 275 3.98 -13.66 -4.55
N SER A 276 3.71 -13.76 -3.24
CA SER A 276 4.65 -14.27 -2.25
C SER A 276 4.96 -15.77 -2.37
N CYS A 277 4.05 -16.53 -3.01
CA CYS A 277 4.25 -17.94 -3.28
C CYS A 277 5.20 -18.19 -4.46
N TYR A 278 5.47 -17.20 -5.33
CA TYR A 278 6.47 -17.33 -6.37
C TYR A 278 7.87 -17.22 -5.80
N LYS A 279 8.67 -18.27 -5.98
CA LYS A 279 10.11 -18.24 -5.71
C LYS A 279 10.86 -18.35 -7.02
N TYR A 280 11.66 -17.34 -7.33
CA TYR A 280 12.61 -17.40 -8.43
C TYR A 280 13.71 -18.41 -8.09
N LYS A 281 13.82 -19.49 -8.86
CA LYS A 281 15.06 -20.28 -8.89
C LYS A 281 16.11 -19.43 -9.59
N LEU A 282 17.04 -18.82 -8.84
CA LEU A 282 18.27 -18.32 -9.44
C LEU A 282 18.94 -19.53 -10.11
N GLY A 283 19.21 -19.43 -11.41
CA GLY A 283 19.72 -20.54 -12.21
C GLY A 283 20.93 -21.20 -11.56
N GLY A 284 20.81 -22.50 -11.29
CA GLY A 284 21.92 -23.46 -11.15
C GLY A 284 22.88 -23.35 -9.97
N ALA A 285 22.89 -22.30 -9.14
CA ALA A 285 24.02 -22.06 -8.23
C ALA A 285 23.79 -22.36 -6.73
N LEU A 286 22.57 -22.71 -6.30
CA LEU A 286 22.31 -23.03 -4.89
C LEU A 286 21.44 -24.29 -4.77
N GLU A 287 22.11 -25.43 -4.88
CA GLU A 287 21.61 -26.72 -4.38
C GLU A 287 21.42 -26.61 -2.86
N SER A 288 20.23 -26.24 -2.44
CA SER A 288 19.73 -26.48 -1.09
C SER A 288 18.25 -26.81 -1.23
N ASP A 289 17.96 -28.11 -1.26
CA ASP A 289 16.65 -28.78 -1.37
C ASP A 289 15.66 -28.49 -0.21
N ARG A 290 15.59 -27.25 0.28
CA ARG A 290 14.66 -26.86 1.34
C ARG A 290 13.96 -25.55 1.04
N TYR A 291 13.31 -25.47 -0.11
CA TYR A 291 12.28 -24.47 -0.33
C TYR A 291 10.93 -25.17 -0.35
N ALA A 292 9.98 -24.70 0.46
CA ALA A 292 8.60 -25.11 0.32
C ALA A 292 8.15 -24.79 -1.12
N ASP A 293 8.06 -25.84 -1.94
CA ASP A 293 7.42 -25.86 -3.23
C ASP A 293 5.92 -25.69 -2.98
N LEU A 294 5.37 -24.52 -3.31
CA LEU A 294 3.94 -24.44 -3.56
C LEU A 294 3.79 -24.47 -5.09
N PRO A 295 3.61 -25.66 -5.70
CA PRO A 295 3.47 -25.75 -7.15
C PRO A 295 2.24 -24.95 -7.58
N ILE A 296 2.39 -24.14 -8.62
CA ILE A 296 1.28 -23.41 -9.24
C ILE A 296 0.32 -24.45 -9.84
N SER A 297 -0.68 -24.85 -9.07
CA SER A 297 -1.72 -25.75 -9.55
C SER A 297 -2.66 -25.03 -10.52
N ASP A 298 -3.36 -25.81 -11.35
CA ASP A 298 -4.36 -25.27 -12.28
C ASP A 298 -5.46 -24.47 -11.59
N LYS A 299 -5.74 -24.77 -10.31
CA LYS A 299 -6.68 -23.98 -9.48
C LYS A 299 -6.22 -22.53 -9.33
N HIS A 300 -4.93 -22.28 -9.14
CA HIS A 300 -4.39 -20.92 -9.04
C HIS A 300 -4.48 -20.19 -10.38
N LYS A 301 -4.20 -20.88 -11.49
CA LYS A 301 -4.29 -20.34 -12.85
C LYS A 301 -5.72 -19.89 -13.18
N ILE A 302 -6.70 -20.76 -12.93
CA ILE A 302 -8.12 -20.45 -13.10
C ILE A 302 -8.52 -19.25 -12.23
N ARG A 303 -8.06 -19.19 -10.98
CA ARG A 303 -8.39 -18.09 -10.07
C ARG A 303 -7.78 -16.76 -10.51
N VAL A 304 -6.51 -16.74 -10.92
CA VAL A 304 -5.85 -15.55 -11.47
C VAL A 304 -6.56 -15.10 -12.75
N GLY A 305 -6.89 -16.02 -13.65
CA GLY A 305 -7.67 -15.71 -14.85
C GLY A 305 -9.02 -15.06 -14.51
N HIS A 306 -9.76 -15.60 -13.55
CA HIS A 306 -11.03 -15.01 -13.12
C HIS A 306 -10.88 -13.61 -12.49
N LEU A 307 -9.88 -13.42 -11.62
CA LEU A 307 -9.59 -12.11 -11.02
C LEU A 307 -9.18 -11.08 -12.08
N LEU A 308 -8.41 -11.50 -13.09
CA LEU A 308 -8.01 -10.66 -14.21
C LEU A 308 -9.21 -10.25 -15.06
N GLU A 309 -10.11 -11.17 -15.39
CA GLU A 309 -11.34 -10.82 -16.12
C GLU A 309 -12.27 -9.91 -15.32
N ILE A 310 -12.29 -9.99 -13.98
CA ILE A 310 -12.98 -9.01 -13.13
C ILE A 310 -12.30 -7.65 -13.24
N ALA A 311 -10.98 -7.58 -13.04
CA ALA A 311 -10.23 -6.32 -13.10
C ALA A 311 -10.32 -5.66 -14.48
N ARG A 312 -10.38 -6.44 -15.56
CA ARG A 312 -10.57 -5.97 -16.93
C ARG A 312 -11.90 -5.26 -17.19
N ARG A 313 -12.93 -5.52 -16.38
CA ARG A 313 -14.20 -4.79 -16.47
C ARG A 313 -14.04 -3.33 -16.05
N GLU A 314 -13.11 -3.07 -15.13
CA GLU A 314 -12.75 -1.72 -14.67
C GLU A 314 -11.67 -1.11 -15.58
N ASP A 315 -10.63 -1.88 -15.94
CA ASP A 315 -9.58 -1.45 -16.87
C ASP A 315 -9.39 -2.43 -18.04
N PRO A 316 -10.02 -2.16 -19.21
CA PRO A 316 -9.91 -3.02 -20.39
C PRO A 316 -8.50 -3.17 -20.96
N ARG A 317 -7.54 -2.31 -20.55
CA ARG A 317 -6.15 -2.31 -21.04
C ARG A 317 -5.30 -3.42 -20.43
N LEU A 318 -5.74 -4.02 -19.33
CA LEU A 318 -5.05 -5.17 -18.71
C LEU A 318 -4.91 -6.33 -19.71
N PRO A 319 -4.04 -7.33 -19.49
CA PRO A 319 -3.95 -8.52 -20.33
C PRO A 319 -5.18 -9.42 -20.15
N SER A 320 -5.49 -10.25 -21.13
CA SER A 320 -6.55 -11.27 -21.01
C SER A 320 -6.03 -12.52 -20.31
N ALA A 321 -6.92 -13.30 -19.69
CA ALA A 321 -6.57 -14.62 -19.14
C ALA A 321 -5.96 -15.57 -20.20
N SER A 322 -6.23 -15.33 -21.48
CA SER A 322 -5.58 -16.03 -22.60
C SER A 322 -4.05 -15.89 -22.61
N LEU A 323 -3.47 -14.87 -21.96
CA LEU A 323 -2.02 -14.70 -21.85
C LEU A 323 -1.35 -15.91 -21.15
N ILE A 324 -2.05 -16.54 -20.21
CA ILE A 324 -1.58 -17.74 -19.49
C ILE A 324 -1.37 -18.90 -20.47
N SER A 325 -2.31 -19.08 -21.41
CA SER A 325 -2.31 -20.22 -22.35
C SER A 325 -1.56 -19.94 -23.64
N SER A 326 -1.60 -18.70 -24.13
CA SER A 326 -1.21 -18.37 -25.51
C SER A 326 0.25 -17.96 -25.67
N ARG A 327 1.03 -17.84 -24.58
CA ARG A 327 2.42 -17.32 -24.57
C ARG A 327 2.62 -16.05 -25.40
N GLY A 328 1.54 -15.29 -25.62
CA GLY A 328 1.56 -14.09 -26.42
C GLY A 328 2.28 -12.96 -25.70
N GLY A 329 2.70 -11.93 -26.44
CA GLY A 329 3.15 -10.69 -25.83
C GLY A 329 1.96 -9.84 -25.36
N HIS A 330 2.15 -9.07 -24.29
CA HIS A 330 1.20 -8.05 -23.84
C HIS A 330 1.91 -6.70 -23.77
N MET A 331 1.25 -5.64 -24.22
CA MET A 331 1.78 -4.28 -24.08
C MET A 331 1.27 -3.67 -22.77
N ASN A 332 2.18 -3.30 -21.88
CA ASN A 332 1.82 -2.68 -20.61
C ASN A 332 1.34 -1.22 -20.79
N THR A 333 0.87 -0.60 -19.71
CA THR A 333 0.35 0.78 -19.71
C THR A 333 1.36 1.84 -20.12
N TYR A 334 2.66 1.54 -20.02
CA TYR A 334 3.75 2.42 -20.43
C TYR A 334 4.21 2.15 -21.87
N GLY A 335 3.62 1.20 -22.60
CA GLY A 335 3.97 0.91 -24.00
C GLY A 335 5.07 -0.11 -24.20
N PHE A 336 5.52 -0.80 -23.15
CA PHE A 336 6.50 -1.88 -23.24
C PHE A 336 5.82 -3.21 -23.57
N GLN A 337 6.40 -3.93 -24.53
CA GLN A 337 5.98 -5.28 -24.88
C GLN A 337 6.62 -6.29 -23.93
N GLU A 338 5.78 -6.84 -23.06
CA GLU A 338 6.12 -7.93 -22.16
C GLU A 338 5.91 -9.27 -22.85
N SER A 339 6.91 -10.14 -22.78
CA SER A 339 6.82 -11.50 -23.32
C SER A 339 7.47 -12.47 -22.33
N PHE A 340 6.88 -13.65 -22.19
CA PHE A 340 7.25 -14.61 -21.17
C PHE A 340 7.49 -15.97 -21.79
N GLU A 341 8.71 -16.50 -21.64
CA GLU A 341 9.07 -17.83 -22.15
C GLU A 341 8.44 -18.95 -21.30
N LYS A 342 8.33 -18.69 -19.99
CA LYS A 342 7.90 -19.64 -18.96
C LYS A 342 6.55 -19.24 -18.39
N GLU A 343 5.69 -20.22 -18.17
CA GLU A 343 4.36 -20.01 -17.61
C GLU A 343 4.42 -19.43 -16.19
N GLU A 344 5.41 -19.84 -15.39
CA GLU A 344 5.60 -19.33 -14.03
C GLU A 344 5.91 -17.83 -14.04
N SER A 345 6.68 -17.35 -15.03
CA SER A 345 6.99 -15.93 -15.19
C SER A 345 5.75 -15.14 -15.60
N THR A 346 4.94 -15.65 -16.54
CA THR A 346 3.65 -15.05 -16.91
C THR A 346 2.74 -14.92 -15.69
N MET A 347 2.65 -15.98 -14.90
CA MET A 347 1.77 -16.06 -13.75
C MET A 347 2.22 -15.13 -12.61
N LEU A 348 3.53 -14.97 -12.37
CA LEU A 348 4.07 -13.97 -11.44
C LEU A 348 3.79 -12.54 -11.92
N TYR A 349 3.97 -12.28 -13.22
CA TYR A 349 3.66 -10.98 -13.81
C TYR A 349 2.18 -10.64 -13.61
N LEU A 350 1.27 -11.55 -13.95
CA LEU A 350 -0.16 -11.36 -13.80
C LEU A 350 -0.58 -11.17 -12.34
N ALA A 351 0.00 -11.92 -11.41
CA ALA A 351 -0.26 -11.74 -9.98
C ALA A 351 0.21 -10.37 -9.47
N SER A 352 1.38 -9.91 -9.94
CA SER A 352 1.92 -8.59 -9.59
C SER A 352 1.06 -7.47 -10.18
N LEU A 353 0.68 -7.59 -11.45
CA LEU A 353 -0.19 -6.63 -12.12
C LEU A 353 -1.56 -6.53 -11.44
N LEU A 354 -2.16 -7.67 -11.07
CA LEU A 354 -3.42 -7.68 -10.31
C LEU A 354 -3.28 -6.99 -8.95
N LEU A 355 -2.19 -7.26 -8.23
CA LEU A 355 -1.92 -6.62 -6.95
C LEU A 355 -1.80 -5.10 -7.12
N ASP A 356 -1.06 -4.65 -8.13
CA ASP A 356 -0.88 -3.24 -8.42
C ASP A 356 -2.21 -2.58 -8.82
N THR A 357 -3.00 -3.21 -9.69
CA THR A 357 -4.33 -2.72 -10.07
C THR A 357 -5.25 -2.55 -8.86
N TYR A 358 -5.33 -3.56 -7.98
CA TYR A 358 -6.17 -3.45 -6.79
C TYR A 358 -5.65 -2.39 -5.82
N LYS A 359 -4.33 -2.30 -5.62
CA LYS A 359 -3.75 -1.23 -4.78
C LYS A 359 -4.01 0.16 -5.35
N LEU A 360 -3.99 0.34 -6.67
CA LEU A 360 -4.29 1.62 -7.30
C LEU A 360 -5.75 2.05 -7.11
N ASN A 361 -6.66 1.08 -6.99
CA ASN A 361 -8.08 1.31 -6.73
C ASN A 361 -8.43 1.26 -5.23
N SER A 362 -7.45 1.53 -4.35
CA SER A 362 -7.65 1.51 -2.90
C SER A 362 -7.88 2.92 -2.33
N PRO A 363 -8.63 3.06 -1.21
CA PRO A 363 -8.89 4.37 -0.60
C PRO A 363 -7.63 5.19 -0.25
N PRO A 364 -6.50 4.60 0.21
CA PRO A 364 -5.27 5.34 0.41
C PRO A 364 -4.71 5.98 -0.87
N GLU A 365 -4.84 5.32 -2.02
CA GLU A 365 -4.38 5.87 -3.30
C GLU A 365 -5.31 6.97 -3.80
N GLU A 366 -6.63 6.82 -3.62
CA GLU A 366 -7.60 7.88 -3.91
C GLU A 366 -7.32 9.16 -3.10
N LEU A 367 -7.03 9.01 -1.80
CA LEU A 367 -6.64 10.14 -0.95
C LEU A 367 -5.35 10.79 -1.43
N LYS A 368 -4.36 9.99 -1.85
CA LYS A 368 -3.10 10.49 -2.39
C LYS A 368 -3.32 11.28 -3.68
N ILE A 369 -4.18 10.80 -4.58
CA ILE A 369 -4.58 11.52 -5.80
C ILE A 369 -5.25 12.84 -5.43
N ALA A 370 -6.16 12.84 -4.46
CA ALA A 370 -6.83 14.07 -4.01
C ALA A 370 -5.83 15.10 -3.44
N GLN A 371 -4.86 14.66 -2.64
CA GLN A 371 -3.80 15.53 -2.09
C GLN A 371 -2.92 16.15 -3.19
N TRP A 372 -2.56 15.37 -4.20
CA TRP A 372 -1.81 15.89 -5.34
C TRP A 372 -2.63 16.86 -6.19
N ASN A 373 -3.91 16.57 -6.41
CA ASN A 373 -4.81 17.47 -7.14
C ASN A 373 -5.01 18.80 -6.40
N GLU A 374 -5.13 18.78 -5.07
CA GLU A 374 -5.14 20.01 -4.24
C GLU A 374 -3.89 20.85 -4.51
N ILE A 375 -2.71 20.22 -4.52
CA ILE A 375 -1.43 20.89 -4.76
C ILE A 375 -1.35 21.45 -6.18
N LEU A 376 -1.70 20.66 -7.20
CA LEU A 376 -1.66 21.07 -8.61
C LEU A 376 -2.63 22.22 -8.90
N ASN A 377 -3.78 22.26 -8.22
CA ASN A 377 -4.75 23.34 -8.33
C ASN A 377 -4.37 24.58 -7.50
N SER A 378 -3.34 24.48 -6.66
CA SER A 378 -2.80 25.59 -5.87
C SER A 378 -1.54 26.16 -6.52
N ASN A 379 -0.96 27.20 -5.92
CA ASN A 379 0.35 27.68 -6.36
C ASN A 379 1.45 26.69 -5.90
N PHE A 380 1.84 25.80 -6.80
CA PHE A 380 2.85 24.75 -6.56
C PHE A 380 4.14 25.28 -5.92
N SER A 381 4.55 26.50 -6.27
CA SER A 381 5.78 27.12 -5.75
C SER A 381 5.71 27.58 -4.29
N LEU A 382 4.50 27.68 -3.73
CA LEU A 382 4.27 28.04 -2.32
C LEU A 382 4.14 26.82 -1.41
N VAL A 383 4.06 25.61 -1.98
CA VAL A 383 3.90 24.39 -1.17
C VAL A 383 5.17 24.14 -0.34
N PRO A 384 5.06 23.90 0.97
CA PRO A 384 6.23 23.63 1.81
C PRO A 384 7.06 22.46 1.29
N ARG A 385 8.37 22.67 1.15
CA ARG A 385 9.32 21.67 0.63
C ARG A 385 9.23 20.32 1.35
N GLN A 386 9.00 20.33 2.67
CA GLN A 386 8.87 19.11 3.45
C GLN A 386 7.62 18.29 3.04
N ARG A 387 6.47 18.96 2.89
CA ARG A 387 5.22 18.33 2.41
C ARG A 387 5.41 17.73 1.01
N LEU A 388 6.05 18.46 0.10
CA LEU A 388 6.37 17.94 -1.24
C LEU A 388 7.27 16.69 -1.17
N LYS A 389 8.33 16.72 -0.35
CA LYS A 389 9.22 15.56 -0.20
C LYS A 389 8.50 14.32 0.34
N GLU A 390 7.60 14.50 1.30
CA GLU A 390 6.81 13.41 1.87
C GLU A 390 5.89 12.79 0.82
N LEU A 391 5.17 13.63 0.07
CA LEU A 391 4.30 13.15 -1.00
C LEU A 391 5.08 12.46 -2.12
N CYS A 392 6.20 13.03 -2.59
CA CYS A 392 7.04 12.37 -3.59
C CYS A 392 7.53 10.99 -3.11
N ARG A 393 7.99 10.87 -1.85
CA ARG A 393 8.45 9.60 -1.29
C ARG A 393 7.33 8.57 -1.10
N SER A 394 6.08 9.01 -1.02
CA SER A 394 4.90 8.13 -1.02
C SER A 394 4.51 7.64 -2.43
N GLY A 395 5.22 8.11 -3.46
CA GLY A 395 4.96 7.84 -4.87
C GLY A 395 4.04 8.88 -5.51
N ILE A 396 4.25 9.14 -6.80
CA ILE A 396 3.37 10.00 -7.60
C ILE A 396 2.41 9.11 -8.40
N PRO A 397 1.08 9.29 -8.26
CA PRO A 397 0.10 8.49 -9.00
C PRO A 397 0.28 8.62 -10.51
N GLY A 398 0.16 7.49 -11.23
CA GLY A 398 0.51 7.40 -12.65
C GLY A 398 -0.27 8.36 -13.55
N GLY A 399 -1.56 8.57 -13.27
CA GLY A 399 -2.44 9.40 -14.10
C GLY A 399 -2.15 10.91 -14.06
N ILE A 400 -1.44 11.39 -13.02
CA ILE A 400 -1.09 12.81 -12.83
C ILE A 400 0.42 13.05 -12.81
N ARG A 401 1.21 12.00 -13.05
CA ARG A 401 2.68 12.05 -13.04
C ARG A 401 3.24 13.07 -14.03
N PRO A 402 2.75 13.13 -15.30
CA PRO A 402 3.21 14.15 -16.25
C PRO A 402 3.11 15.58 -15.72
N GLU A 403 1.98 15.93 -15.11
CA GLU A 403 1.69 17.25 -14.57
C GLU A 403 2.59 17.57 -13.37
N VAL A 404 2.68 16.64 -12.41
CA VAL A 404 3.52 16.80 -11.23
C VAL A 404 5.00 16.94 -11.62
N TRP A 405 5.50 16.10 -12.52
CA TRP A 405 6.89 16.17 -12.97
C TRP A 405 7.19 17.48 -13.67
N LYS A 406 6.28 17.97 -14.51
CA LYS A 406 6.42 19.28 -15.17
C LYS A 406 6.54 20.41 -14.15
N GLU A 407 5.70 20.42 -13.11
CA GLU A 407 5.79 21.43 -12.05
C GLU A 407 7.06 21.30 -11.20
N LEU A 408 7.52 20.07 -10.94
CA LEU A 408 8.80 19.82 -10.26
C LEU A 408 10.00 20.33 -11.07
N VAL A 409 9.99 20.16 -12.40
CA VAL A 409 11.02 20.69 -13.30
C VAL A 409 11.05 22.22 -13.24
N LYS A 410 9.88 22.88 -13.37
CA LYS A 410 9.77 24.34 -13.25
C LYS A 410 10.25 24.85 -11.89
N LEU A 411 9.88 24.15 -10.81
CA LEU A 411 10.32 24.49 -9.46
C LEU A 411 11.84 24.36 -9.31
N GLY A 412 12.43 23.29 -9.83
CA GLY A 412 13.88 23.08 -9.85
C GLY A 412 14.60 24.17 -10.64
N ALA A 413 14.11 24.50 -11.83
CA ALA A 413 14.65 25.57 -12.65
C ALA A 413 14.62 26.92 -11.91
N LYS A 414 13.49 27.25 -11.27
CA LYS A 414 13.38 28.46 -10.44
C LYS A 414 14.35 28.46 -9.26
N LEU A 415 14.50 27.33 -8.57
CA LEU A 415 15.40 27.19 -7.41
C LEU A 415 16.86 27.48 -7.78
N PHE A 416 17.29 26.99 -8.95
CA PHE A 416 18.65 27.21 -9.46
C PHE A 416 18.76 28.41 -10.40
N GLN A 417 17.72 29.24 -10.49
CA GLN A 417 17.69 30.45 -11.32
C GLN A 417 18.04 30.17 -12.80
N LEU A 418 17.63 29.00 -13.30
CA LEU A 418 17.74 28.66 -14.70
C LEU A 418 16.73 29.48 -15.50
N ASN A 419 17.23 30.16 -16.55
CA ASN A 419 16.37 30.88 -17.48
C ASN A 419 15.76 29.90 -18.48
N MET A 420 14.55 29.43 -18.21
CA MET A 420 13.75 28.63 -19.14
C MET A 420 13.09 29.53 -20.20
N ASP A 421 13.89 30.25 -20.97
CA ASP A 421 13.39 31.01 -22.11
C ASP A 421 12.82 30.05 -23.16
N PRO A 422 11.53 30.18 -23.55
CA PRO A 422 10.92 29.33 -24.58
C PRO A 422 11.70 29.32 -25.90
N GLN A 423 12.43 30.39 -26.22
CA GLN A 423 13.25 30.44 -27.44
C GLN A 423 14.56 29.67 -27.32
N HIS A 424 15.06 29.41 -26.11
CA HIS A 424 16.36 28.79 -25.90
C HIS A 424 16.40 27.36 -26.46
N TYR A 425 15.43 26.52 -26.10
CA TYR A 425 15.35 25.16 -26.63
C TYR A 425 15.12 25.19 -28.16
N GLN A 426 14.24 26.06 -28.64
CA GLN A 426 13.99 26.21 -30.08
C GLN A 426 15.27 26.55 -30.86
N ASN A 427 16.03 27.55 -30.40
CA ASN A 427 17.31 27.95 -30.99
C ASN A 427 18.32 26.79 -31.02
N LEU A 428 18.37 25.97 -29.96
CA LEU A 428 19.21 24.78 -29.94
C LEU A 428 18.76 23.76 -30.99
N THR A 429 17.46 23.49 -31.10
CA THR A 429 16.95 22.56 -32.12
C THR A 429 17.21 23.03 -33.55
N ASP A 430 17.18 24.33 -33.81
CA ASP A 430 17.49 24.87 -35.14
C ASP A 430 18.99 24.71 -35.45
N ARG A 431 19.86 24.93 -34.47
CA ARG A 431 21.30 24.61 -34.59
C ARG A 431 21.57 23.12 -34.80
N VAL A 432 20.76 22.23 -34.21
CA VAL A 432 20.83 20.79 -34.49
C VAL A 432 20.54 20.51 -35.97
N LYS A 433 19.48 21.12 -36.53
CA LYS A 433 19.10 20.99 -37.95
C LYS A 433 20.16 21.56 -38.90
N ASP A 434 20.81 22.66 -38.50
CA ASP A 434 21.95 23.25 -39.22
C ASP A 434 23.22 22.40 -39.16
N GLY A 435 23.18 21.25 -38.47
CA GLY A 435 24.25 20.30 -38.45
C GLY A 435 25.34 20.59 -37.41
N GLN A 436 25.14 21.52 -36.48
CA GLN A 436 26.17 22.00 -35.52
C GLN A 436 26.52 21.01 -34.39
N VAL A 437 25.85 19.86 -34.32
CA VAL A 437 26.19 18.80 -33.36
C VAL A 437 27.52 18.16 -33.76
N ASP A 438 28.43 18.01 -32.79
CA ASP A 438 29.67 17.27 -32.99
C ASP A 438 29.42 15.86 -33.57
N SER A 439 30.22 15.48 -34.56
CA SER A 439 30.02 14.24 -35.31
C SER A 439 30.15 12.98 -34.44
N SER A 440 31.03 12.99 -33.43
CA SER A 440 31.22 11.87 -32.51
C SER A 440 30.02 11.72 -31.58
N CYS A 441 29.53 12.85 -31.03
CA CYS A 441 28.32 12.89 -30.22
C CYS A 441 27.10 12.42 -31.02
N ARG A 442 26.91 12.94 -32.24
CA ARG A 442 25.79 12.53 -33.11
C ARG A 442 25.81 11.03 -33.36
N ARG A 443 26.95 10.47 -33.73
CA ARG A 443 27.11 9.03 -33.97
C ARG A 443 26.78 8.20 -32.72
N GLN A 444 27.32 8.59 -31.56
CA GLN A 444 27.08 7.86 -30.32
C GLN A 444 25.62 7.92 -29.89
N ILE A 445 24.98 9.10 -29.95
CA ILE A 445 23.55 9.27 -29.69
C ILE A 445 22.72 8.37 -30.61
N THR A 446 23.01 8.34 -31.92
CA THR A 446 22.27 7.47 -32.85
C THR A 446 22.37 5.99 -32.44
N LEU A 447 23.55 5.49 -32.10
CA LEU A 447 23.75 4.11 -31.68
C LEU A 447 23.02 3.80 -30.37
N ASP A 448 23.08 4.71 -29.41
CA ASP A 448 22.53 4.49 -28.07
C ASP A 448 21.00 4.62 -28.03
N VAL A 449 20.42 5.55 -28.79
CA VAL A 449 18.96 5.68 -28.87
C VAL A 449 18.33 4.42 -29.49
N LEU A 450 18.92 3.85 -30.53
CA LEU A 450 18.38 2.65 -31.21
C LEU A 450 18.34 1.39 -30.33
N ARG A 451 19.17 1.34 -29.28
CA ARG A 451 19.19 0.26 -28.28
C ARG A 451 18.51 0.63 -26.96
N THR A 452 17.92 1.83 -26.86
CA THR A 452 17.19 2.26 -25.66
C THR A 452 15.74 1.80 -25.73
N PHE A 453 15.31 1.06 -24.71
CA PHE A 453 13.94 0.51 -24.63
C PHE A 453 13.49 -0.24 -25.90
N PRO A 454 14.24 -1.27 -26.34
CA PRO A 454 13.96 -1.96 -27.61
C PRO A 454 12.57 -2.60 -27.66
N ASN A 455 12.01 -2.95 -26.49
CA ASN A 455 10.69 -3.56 -26.37
C ASN A 455 9.54 -2.54 -26.31
N HIS A 456 9.83 -1.23 -26.33
CA HIS A 456 8.80 -0.20 -26.23
C HIS A 456 8.31 0.26 -27.61
N VAL A 457 7.00 0.39 -27.77
CA VAL A 457 6.34 0.66 -29.06
C VAL A 457 6.83 1.94 -29.77
N ALA A 458 7.20 2.97 -29.02
CA ALA A 458 7.71 4.22 -29.59
C ALA A 458 9.22 4.21 -29.93
N PHE A 459 9.97 3.21 -29.45
CA PHE A 459 11.43 3.12 -29.59
C PHE A 459 11.89 1.89 -30.41
N ASN A 460 11.00 0.93 -30.67
CA ASN A 460 11.31 -0.33 -31.35
C ASN A 460 11.59 -0.22 -32.87
N ARG A 461 11.54 1.00 -33.43
CA ARG A 461 11.83 1.29 -34.84
C ARG A 461 12.73 2.52 -34.95
N PRO A 462 13.71 2.54 -35.88
CA PRO A 462 14.58 3.70 -36.09
C PRO A 462 13.82 5.00 -36.38
N GLU A 463 12.68 4.91 -37.08
CA GLU A 463 11.83 6.05 -37.42
C GLU A 463 10.74 6.31 -36.37
N GLY A 464 10.80 5.62 -35.23
CA GLY A 464 9.84 5.78 -34.13
C GLY A 464 9.84 7.19 -33.57
N PHE A 465 8.66 7.71 -33.24
CA PHE A 465 8.54 9.06 -32.67
C PHE A 465 9.35 9.23 -31.38
N GLY A 466 9.46 8.18 -30.55
CA GLY A 466 10.30 8.19 -29.35
C GLY A 466 11.78 8.35 -29.68
N VAL A 467 12.28 7.62 -30.68
CA VAL A 467 13.67 7.72 -31.16
C VAL A 467 13.98 9.14 -31.62
N GLN A 468 13.13 9.73 -32.46
CA GLN A 468 13.30 11.10 -32.95
C GLN A 468 13.30 12.11 -31.81
N LYS A 469 12.36 11.95 -30.87
CA LYS A 469 12.24 12.81 -29.69
C LYS A 469 13.50 12.77 -28.83
N MET A 470 14.04 11.59 -28.53
CA MET A 470 15.28 11.44 -27.77
C MET A 470 16.48 12.02 -28.50
N GLN A 471 16.60 11.76 -29.80
CA GLN A 471 17.69 12.27 -30.62
C GLN A 471 17.73 13.80 -30.61
N GLU A 472 16.58 14.46 -30.75
CA GLU A 472 16.51 15.92 -30.74
C GLU A 472 16.90 16.51 -29.37
N VAL A 473 16.36 15.97 -28.27
CA VAL A 473 16.66 16.45 -26.92
C VAL A 473 18.13 16.25 -26.55
N LEU A 474 18.69 15.06 -26.83
CA LEU A 474 20.09 14.76 -26.54
C LEU A 474 21.04 15.62 -27.38
N GLN A 475 20.74 15.80 -28.67
CA GLN A 475 21.55 16.65 -29.55
C GLN A 475 21.46 18.14 -29.17
N ALA A 476 20.28 18.62 -28.76
CA ALA A 476 20.14 19.98 -28.24
C ALA A 476 20.98 20.16 -26.95
N PHE A 477 21.01 19.15 -26.08
CA PHE A 477 21.81 19.16 -24.86
C PHE A 477 23.32 19.23 -25.15
N THR A 478 23.84 18.47 -26.12
CA THR A 478 25.29 18.53 -26.43
C THR A 478 25.71 19.90 -26.98
N ILE A 479 24.81 20.61 -27.65
CA ILE A 479 25.05 21.99 -28.09
C ILE A 479 24.97 22.97 -26.91
N HIS A 480 24.06 22.73 -25.96
CA HIS A 480 23.90 23.54 -24.76
C HIS A 480 25.13 23.47 -23.85
N ASN A 481 25.63 22.26 -23.61
CA ASN A 481 26.77 22.00 -22.75
C ASN A 481 27.82 21.14 -23.48
N GLN A 482 28.70 21.82 -24.21
CA GLN A 482 29.77 21.17 -24.99
C GLN A 482 30.87 20.58 -24.11
N GLU A 483 31.05 21.06 -22.88
CA GLU A 483 32.05 20.52 -21.95
C GLU A 483 31.69 19.09 -21.52
N VAL A 484 30.41 18.85 -21.23
CA VAL A 484 29.91 17.51 -20.92
C VAL A 484 29.69 16.70 -22.21
N GLY A 485 29.14 17.33 -23.25
CA GLY A 485 28.76 16.64 -24.48
C GLY A 485 27.70 15.58 -24.21
N TYR A 486 27.97 14.35 -24.67
CA TYR A 486 27.09 13.20 -24.48
C TYR A 486 27.76 12.11 -23.65
N CYS A 487 27.16 11.77 -22.50
CA CYS A 487 27.54 10.61 -21.69
C CYS A 487 26.55 9.47 -21.89
N GLN A 488 27.07 8.27 -22.17
CA GLN A 488 26.26 7.05 -22.20
C GLN A 488 25.58 6.85 -20.83
N GLY A 489 24.25 6.69 -20.82
CA GLY A 489 23.43 6.78 -19.61
C GLY A 489 22.35 7.85 -19.74
N MET A 490 22.69 9.00 -20.35
CA MET A 490 21.73 10.09 -20.60
C MET A 490 20.56 9.67 -21.48
N ASN A 491 20.79 8.73 -22.42
CA ASN A 491 19.73 8.15 -23.24
C ASN A 491 18.62 7.50 -22.39
N PHE A 492 18.95 6.80 -21.31
CA PHE A 492 17.93 6.19 -20.46
C PHE A 492 17.13 7.24 -19.70
N ILE A 493 17.81 8.28 -19.17
CA ILE A 493 17.16 9.41 -18.48
C ILE A 493 16.17 10.11 -19.42
N VAL A 494 16.64 10.50 -20.62
CA VAL A 494 15.80 11.19 -21.62
C VAL A 494 14.70 10.28 -22.13
N GLY A 495 14.99 9.00 -22.37
CA GLY A 495 14.00 8.03 -22.83
C GLY A 495 12.85 7.89 -21.83
N ASN A 496 13.16 7.74 -20.54
CA ASN A 496 12.15 7.57 -19.50
C ASN A 496 11.35 8.86 -19.29
N ALA A 497 12.04 10.00 -19.18
CA ALA A 497 11.38 11.30 -19.07
C ALA A 497 10.47 11.59 -20.28
N SER A 498 10.87 11.17 -21.48
CA SER A 498 10.10 11.34 -22.71
C SER A 498 8.78 10.57 -22.75
N LEU A 499 8.58 9.57 -21.87
CA LEU A 499 7.31 8.88 -21.72
C LEU A 499 6.23 9.76 -21.08
N PHE A 500 6.64 10.75 -20.28
CA PHE A 500 5.73 11.58 -19.46
C PHE A 500 5.76 13.05 -19.83
N LEU A 501 6.89 13.56 -20.31
CA LEU A 501 7.13 14.99 -20.51
C LEU A 501 7.26 15.33 -21.99
N ASP A 502 6.92 16.56 -22.38
CA ASP A 502 7.22 17.08 -23.72
C ASP A 502 8.73 17.27 -23.93
N LYS A 503 9.15 17.57 -25.17
CA LYS A 503 10.58 17.67 -25.54
C LYS A 503 11.33 18.73 -24.72
N GLU A 504 10.75 19.92 -24.60
CA GLU A 504 11.39 21.04 -23.93
C GLU A 504 11.49 20.78 -22.43
N THR A 505 10.41 20.30 -21.80
CA THR A 505 10.44 19.95 -20.38
C THR A 505 11.43 18.81 -20.11
N THR A 506 11.54 17.82 -21.02
CA THR A 506 12.55 16.75 -20.94
C THR A 506 13.97 17.29 -21.03
N PHE A 507 14.23 18.23 -21.95
CA PHE A 507 15.51 18.91 -22.06
C PHE A 507 15.90 19.61 -20.75
N TRP A 508 14.99 20.40 -20.17
CA TRP A 508 15.27 21.11 -18.92
C TRP A 508 15.45 20.17 -17.72
N LEU A 509 14.73 19.04 -17.69
CA LEU A 509 14.98 17.99 -16.71
C LEU A 509 16.40 17.43 -16.84
N LEU A 510 16.87 17.17 -18.07
CA LEU A 510 18.24 16.70 -18.31
C LEU A 510 19.27 17.75 -17.84
N VAL A 511 19.07 19.03 -18.16
CA VAL A 511 19.93 20.14 -17.70
C VAL A 511 19.98 20.17 -16.17
N LEU A 512 18.84 20.07 -15.48
CA LEU A 512 18.79 20.05 -14.02
C LEU A 512 19.56 18.86 -13.44
N ILE A 513 19.38 17.66 -14.00
CA ILE A 513 20.07 16.45 -13.55
C ILE A 513 21.58 16.62 -13.73
N VAL A 514 22.02 16.95 -14.94
CA VAL A 514 23.45 16.95 -15.29
C VAL A 514 24.20 18.11 -14.66
N GLU A 515 23.60 19.30 -14.55
CA GLU A 515 24.32 20.52 -14.15
C GLU A 515 24.05 20.98 -12.71
N ARG A 516 22.95 20.53 -12.09
CA ARG A 516 22.49 21.07 -10.78
C ARG A 516 22.34 20.02 -9.70
N TYR A 517 21.73 18.87 -10.00
CA TYR A 517 21.46 17.85 -8.98
C TYR A 517 22.65 16.94 -8.70
N PHE A 518 23.44 16.62 -9.73
CA PHE A 518 24.68 15.88 -9.56
C PHE A 518 25.87 16.82 -9.35
N PRO A 519 26.94 16.35 -8.66
CA PRO A 519 28.19 17.10 -8.56
C PRO A 519 28.74 17.50 -9.92
N GLN A 520 29.51 18.59 -9.97
CA GLN A 520 30.24 18.95 -11.18
C GLN A 520 31.12 17.78 -11.63
N LYS A 521 31.24 17.61 -12.95
CA LYS A 521 32.02 16.54 -13.58
C LYS A 521 31.52 15.12 -13.35
N TYR A 522 30.26 14.93 -12.92
CA TYR A 522 29.67 13.60 -12.79
C TYR A 522 29.53 12.86 -14.12
N PHE A 523 29.22 13.60 -15.18
CA PHE A 523 29.02 13.08 -16.53
C PHE A 523 30.17 13.42 -17.49
N ASN A 524 31.26 14.01 -16.99
CA ASN A 524 32.42 14.35 -17.82
C ASN A 524 33.27 13.10 -18.13
N GLU A 525 34.23 13.28 -19.03
CA GLU A 525 35.26 12.28 -19.33
C GLU A 525 35.92 11.75 -18.04
N GLY A 526 35.94 10.41 -17.91
CA GLY A 526 36.51 9.71 -16.76
C GLY A 526 35.53 9.40 -15.62
N LEU A 527 34.33 10.00 -15.58
CA LEU A 527 33.26 9.66 -14.63
C LEU A 527 33.70 9.62 -13.15
N ILE A 528 34.65 10.47 -12.77
CA ILE A 528 35.33 10.39 -11.47
C ILE A 528 34.35 10.50 -10.29
N ALA A 529 33.38 11.42 -10.37
CA ALA A 529 32.40 11.58 -9.29
C ALA A 529 31.41 10.40 -9.22
N ALA A 530 31.05 9.77 -10.35
CA ALA A 530 30.27 8.54 -10.35
C ALA A 530 31.05 7.36 -9.74
N GLN A 531 32.35 7.23 -10.06
CA GLN A 531 33.22 6.22 -9.44
C GLN A 531 33.35 6.43 -7.92
N ALA A 532 33.39 7.68 -7.45
CA ALA A 532 33.37 8.00 -6.03
C ALA A 532 32.09 7.50 -5.35
N ASP A 533 30.91 7.65 -5.98
CA ASP A 533 29.66 7.11 -5.44
C ASP A 533 29.65 5.57 -5.37
N GLN A 534 30.31 4.88 -6.33
CA GLN A 534 30.47 3.42 -6.25
C GLN A 534 31.34 2.99 -5.06
N ILE A 535 32.39 3.76 -4.76
CA ILE A 535 33.22 3.54 -3.57
C ILE A 535 32.39 3.72 -2.30
N VAL A 536 31.58 4.78 -2.24
CA VAL A 536 30.67 5.02 -1.10
C VAL A 536 29.68 3.85 -0.95
N LEU A 537 29.09 3.36 -2.05
CA LEU A 537 28.19 2.20 -2.01
C LEU A 537 28.89 0.96 -1.45
N ARG A 538 30.12 0.67 -1.89
CA ARG A 538 30.91 -0.45 -1.38
C ARG A 538 31.12 -0.33 0.13
N ASP A 539 31.45 0.86 0.62
CA ASP A 539 31.67 1.10 2.05
C ASP A 539 30.36 0.97 2.86
N LEU A 540 29.23 1.42 2.29
CA LEU A 540 27.91 1.22 2.88
C LEU A 540 27.53 -0.26 2.96
N ILE A 541 27.83 -1.06 1.94
CA ILE A 541 27.59 -2.52 1.96
C ILE A 541 28.47 -3.19 3.01
N ALA A 542 29.74 -2.80 3.11
CA ALA A 542 30.62 -3.33 4.16
C ALA A 542 30.08 -3.00 5.57
N LYS A 543 29.54 -1.80 5.75
CA LYS A 543 29.00 -1.34 7.04
C LYS A 543 27.66 -1.98 7.42
N TYR A 544 26.70 -1.99 6.49
CA TYR A 544 25.31 -2.38 6.78
C TYR A 544 24.99 -3.82 6.38
N CYS A 545 25.75 -4.40 5.44
CA CYS A 545 25.57 -5.74 4.91
C CYS A 545 26.88 -6.55 4.96
N PRO A 546 27.56 -6.68 6.12
CA PRO A 546 28.91 -7.24 6.20
C PRO A 546 29.02 -8.69 5.69
N ARG A 547 27.94 -9.47 5.82
CA ARG A 547 27.88 -10.84 5.28
C ARG A 547 27.95 -10.86 3.75
N ILE A 548 27.29 -9.91 3.09
CA ILE A 548 27.32 -9.77 1.62
C ILE A 548 28.70 -9.27 1.20
N ALA A 549 29.22 -8.23 1.84
CA ALA A 549 30.57 -7.73 1.56
C ALA A 549 31.64 -8.83 1.65
N LYS A 550 31.60 -9.64 2.72
CA LYS A 550 32.52 -10.77 2.89
C LYS A 550 32.38 -11.80 1.77
N ALA A 551 31.15 -12.19 1.43
CA ALA A 551 30.91 -13.15 0.35
C ALA A 551 31.38 -12.60 -1.02
N MET A 552 31.15 -11.32 -1.31
CA MET A 552 31.64 -10.69 -2.53
C MET A 552 33.17 -10.67 -2.57
N GLN A 553 33.83 -10.41 -1.45
CA GLN A 553 35.30 -10.46 -1.35
C GLN A 553 35.83 -11.89 -1.54
N GLU A 554 35.22 -12.89 -0.91
CA GLU A 554 35.60 -14.30 -1.08
C GLU A 554 35.42 -14.80 -2.51
N LEU A 555 34.43 -14.27 -3.23
CA LEU A 555 34.15 -14.57 -4.63
C LEU A 555 34.88 -13.64 -5.62
N GLU A 556 35.71 -12.72 -5.11
CA GLU A 556 36.44 -11.72 -5.92
C GLU A 556 35.52 -10.88 -6.83
N VAL A 557 34.28 -10.62 -6.39
CA VAL A 557 33.29 -9.83 -7.12
C VAL A 557 33.42 -8.36 -6.72
N ASP A 558 33.95 -7.55 -7.63
CA ASP A 558 33.91 -6.09 -7.48
C ASP A 558 32.56 -5.53 -7.91
N ILE A 559 31.83 -4.96 -6.95
CA ILE A 559 30.51 -4.34 -7.18
C ILE A 559 30.57 -3.14 -8.12
N SER A 560 31.72 -2.48 -8.23
CA SER A 560 31.92 -1.35 -9.13
C SER A 560 31.81 -1.74 -10.60
N THR A 561 31.96 -3.02 -10.95
CA THR A 561 31.79 -3.48 -12.35
C THR A 561 30.32 -3.48 -12.80
N ILE A 562 29.38 -3.55 -11.85
CA ILE A 562 27.94 -3.66 -12.14
C ILE A 562 27.23 -2.32 -11.94
N THR A 563 27.67 -1.54 -10.96
CA THR A 563 26.87 -0.44 -10.40
C THR A 563 27.04 0.89 -11.11
N LEU A 564 28.03 1.05 -11.99
CA LEU A 564 28.29 2.33 -12.65
C LEU A 564 27.07 2.77 -13.47
N ASN A 565 26.50 1.83 -14.22
CA ASN A 565 25.28 2.06 -15.00
C ASN A 565 24.08 2.40 -14.12
N TRP A 566 24.02 1.94 -12.88
CA TRP A 566 22.92 2.28 -11.97
C TRP A 566 22.95 3.76 -11.62
N PHE A 567 24.14 4.32 -11.39
CA PHE A 567 24.30 5.73 -11.05
C PHE A 567 24.11 6.65 -12.26
N ILE A 568 24.81 6.39 -13.37
CA ILE A 568 24.79 7.29 -14.54
C ILE A 568 23.45 7.27 -15.29
N ALA A 569 22.67 6.20 -15.16
CA ALA A 569 21.32 6.10 -15.74
C ALA A 569 20.22 6.32 -14.69
N VAL A 570 20.56 6.73 -13.46
CA VAL A 570 19.62 6.95 -12.35
C VAL A 570 18.66 5.76 -12.18
N TYR A 571 19.22 4.55 -12.20
CA TYR A 571 18.56 3.24 -12.09
C TYR A 571 17.56 2.88 -13.22
N VAL A 572 17.25 3.80 -14.13
CA VAL A 572 16.26 3.60 -15.21
C VAL A 572 16.56 2.37 -16.08
N SER A 573 17.83 2.07 -16.32
CA SER A 573 18.24 0.91 -17.14
C SER A 573 18.23 -0.42 -16.39
N THR A 574 18.02 -0.40 -15.07
CA THR A 574 18.28 -1.54 -14.16
C THR A 574 17.02 -2.01 -13.45
N VAL A 575 16.11 -1.11 -13.09
CA VAL A 575 14.85 -1.45 -12.41
C VAL A 575 13.67 -1.38 -13.40
N PRO A 576 12.57 -2.13 -13.14
CA PRO A 576 11.35 -1.99 -13.92
C PRO A 576 10.87 -0.53 -13.99
N ILE A 577 10.23 -0.16 -15.08
CA ILE A 577 9.82 1.22 -15.37
C ILE A 577 8.92 1.77 -14.27
N GLU A 578 8.06 0.91 -13.69
CA GLU A 578 7.18 1.22 -12.55
C GLU A 578 7.96 1.66 -11.32
N MET A 579 9.09 1.00 -11.05
CA MET A 579 9.95 1.27 -9.89
C MET A 579 10.85 2.47 -10.14
N SER A 580 11.29 2.69 -11.39
CA SER A 580 12.10 3.87 -11.75
C SER A 580 11.33 5.19 -11.67
N ASN A 581 9.99 5.14 -11.71
CA ASN A 581 9.10 6.29 -11.77
C ASN A 581 8.34 6.57 -10.47
N GLN A 582 8.62 5.81 -9.41
CA GLN A 582 8.25 6.12 -8.02
C GLN A 582 9.27 7.08 -7.42
#